data_AF-A0A396HL30-F1
#
_entry.id   AF-A0A396HL30-F1
#
_cell.length_a   1.000
_cell.length_b   1.000
_cell.length_c   1.000
_cell.angle_alpha   90.00
_cell.angle_beta   90.00
_cell.angle_gamma   90.00
#
_symmetry.space_group_name_H-M   'P 1'
#
loop_
_entity.id
_entity.type
_entity.pdbx_description
1 polymer ?
#
loop_
_entity_poly.entity_id
_entity_poly.type
_entity_poly.pdbx_seq_one_letter_code
_entity_poly.pdbx_strand_id
1 'polypeptide(L)'
;MLQMDLTLYDPNGSKTSNVVPCGDSFCTDAYSGPISGCNQDMSCPYSITYRDGSTTSGSFVNDSLTFDEVSGNLHTKPDNSSVIFG
;
A
#
# COMPACT_ATOMS: atom_id res chain seq x y z
N MET A 1 6.44 -20.50 21.14
CA MET A 1 6.50 -19.33 20.24
C MET A 1 5.20 -19.32 19.46
N LEU A 2 4.39 -18.26 19.54
CA LEU A 2 3.21 -18.12 18.68
C LEU A 2 3.73 -17.75 17.29
N GLN A 3 3.63 -18.69 16.35
CA GLN A 3 3.88 -18.43 14.94
C GLN A 3 2.58 -17.83 14.41
N MET A 4 2.57 -16.51 14.16
CA MET A 4 1.48 -15.90 13.41
C MET A 4 1.68 -16.27 11.95
N ASP A 5 0.71 -16.98 11.37
CA ASP A 5 0.65 -17.18 9.94
C ASP A 5 0.38 -15.83 9.27
N LEU A 6 1.36 -15.35 8.50
CA LEU A 6 1.23 -14.15 7.70
C LEU A 6 0.69 -14.55 6.33
N THR A 7 -0.50 -14.07 5.99
CA THR A 7 -1.06 -14.21 4.65
C THR A 7 -0.64 -13.01 3.82
N LEU A 8 -0.09 -13.25 2.63
CA LEU A 8 0.21 -12.19 1.67
C LEU A 8 -1.08 -11.57 1.16
N TYR A 9 -1.07 -10.26 0.96
CA TYR A 9 -2.17 -9.54 0.34
C TYR A 9 -2.40 -10.01 -1.10
N ASP A 10 -3.65 -10.30 -1.46
CA ASP A 10 -4.09 -10.64 -2.82
C ASP A 10 -4.97 -9.52 -3.39
N PRO A 11 -4.45 -8.67 -4.31
CA PRO A 11 -5.22 -7.61 -4.94
C PRO A 11 -6.46 -8.11 -5.68
N ASN A 12 -6.44 -9.33 -6.24
CA ASN A 12 -7.58 -9.89 -6.97
C ASN A 12 -8.70 -10.37 -6.04
N GLY A 13 -8.38 -10.62 -4.77
CA GLY A 13 -9.34 -10.96 -3.73
C GLY A 13 -10.12 -9.75 -3.20
N SER A 14 -9.65 -8.53 -3.46
CA SER A 14 -10.28 -7.29 -3.01
C SER A 14 -11.14 -6.66 -4.10
N LYS A 15 -12.32 -6.17 -3.70
CA LYS A 15 -13.25 -5.44 -4.60
C LYS A 15 -12.96 -3.95 -4.68
N THR A 16 -12.11 -3.44 -3.79
CA THR A 16 -11.77 -2.02 -3.66
C THR A 16 -10.32 -1.73 -4.04
N SER A 17 -9.55 -2.78 -4.32
CA SER A 17 -8.18 -2.68 -4.80
C SER A 17 -8.11 -1.97 -6.15
N ASN A 18 -7.24 -0.98 -6.22
CA ASN A 18 -6.91 -0.26 -7.43
C ASN A 18 -5.40 -0.08 -7.52
N VAL A 19 -4.81 -0.43 -8.66
CA VAL A 19 -3.40 -0.18 -8.93
C VAL A 19 -3.17 1.33 -9.03
N VAL A 20 -2.12 1.84 -8.38
CA VAL A 20 -1.72 3.25 -8.52
C VAL A 20 -0.93 3.40 -9.82
N PRO A 21 -1.37 4.22 -10.78
CA PRO A 21 -0.60 4.45 -12.02
C PRO A 21 0.58 5.40 -11.79
N CYS A 22 1.59 5.36 -12.65
CA CYS A 22 2.72 6.31 -12.59
C CYS A 22 2.28 7.77 -12.70
N GLY A 23 1.17 8.04 -13.40
CA GLY A 23 0.62 9.38 -13.56
C GLY A 23 -0.09 9.94 -12.32
N ASP A 24 -0.25 9.14 -11.26
CA ASP A 24 -0.83 9.60 -10.01
C ASP A 24 0.10 10.59 -9.29
N SER A 25 -0.47 11.64 -8.68
CA SER A 25 0.27 12.58 -7.84
C SER A 25 1.05 11.88 -6.74
N PHE A 26 0.46 10.84 -6.12
CA PHE A 26 1.12 10.05 -5.10
C PHE A 26 2.44 9.47 -5.61
N CYS A 27 2.44 8.93 -6.83
CA CYS A 27 3.63 8.29 -7.40
C CYS A 27 4.76 9.30 -7.62
N THR A 28 4.41 10.50 -8.09
CA THR A 28 5.38 11.60 -8.27
C THR A 28 5.93 12.06 -6.93
N ASP A 29 5.08 12.21 -5.92
CA ASP A 29 5.49 12.65 -4.58
C ASP A 29 6.39 11.61 -3.88
N ALA A 30 6.05 10.32 -4.00
CA ALA A 30 6.81 9.21 -3.41
C ALA A 30 8.28 9.16 -3.90
N TYR A 31 8.52 9.61 -5.14
CA TYR A 31 9.85 9.62 -5.75
C TYR A 31 10.44 11.04 -5.90
N SER A 32 9.80 12.06 -5.32
CA SER A 32 10.21 13.47 -5.43
C SER A 32 10.38 13.94 -6.88
N GLY A 33 9.55 13.42 -7.79
CA GLY A 33 9.54 13.76 -9.20
C GLY A 33 9.13 12.61 -10.11
N PRO A 34 9.09 12.86 -11.43
CA PRO A 34 8.75 11.84 -12.42
C PRO A 34 9.79 10.72 -12.43
N ILE A 35 9.32 9.48 -12.45
CA ILE A 35 10.17 8.30 -12.56
C ILE A 35 10.51 8.08 -14.05
N SER A 36 11.80 8.02 -14.37
CA SER A 36 12.25 7.80 -15.76
C SER A 36 11.74 6.47 -16.29
N GLY A 37 11.04 6.49 -17.43
CA GLY A 37 10.46 5.30 -18.05
C GLY A 37 9.12 4.82 -17.46
N CYS A 38 8.56 5.53 -16.48
CA CYS A 38 7.25 5.25 -15.90
C CYS A 38 6.17 6.02 -16.66
N ASN A 39 5.36 5.32 -17.45
CA ASN A 39 4.30 5.92 -18.28
C ASN A 39 2.93 5.79 -17.60
N GLN A 40 1.91 6.54 -18.04
CA GLN A 40 0.57 6.53 -17.43
C GLN A 40 -0.10 5.14 -17.43
N ASP A 41 0.25 4.27 -18.38
CA ASP A 41 -0.26 2.90 -18.48
C ASP A 41 0.48 1.90 -17.58
N MET A 42 1.52 2.34 -16.86
CA MET A 42 2.32 1.51 -15.96
C MET A 42 1.91 1.72 -14.50
N SER A 43 2.07 0.66 -13.70
CA SER A 43 1.91 0.75 -12.26
C SER A 43 3.06 1.53 -11.64
N CYS A 44 2.74 2.32 -10.62
CA CYS A 44 3.72 3.04 -9.82
C CYS A 44 4.61 2.00 -9.11
N PRO A 45 5.91 1.95 -9.40
CA PRO A 45 6.80 0.98 -8.78
C PRO A 45 6.90 1.26 -7.29
N TYR A 46 7.06 0.20 -6.52
CA TYR A 46 7.46 0.25 -5.12
C TYR A 46 8.82 -0.42 -4.99
N SER A 47 9.74 0.18 -4.22
CA SER A 47 11.01 -0.45 -3.87
C SER A 47 11.55 0.15 -2.57
N ILE A 48 11.84 -0.70 -1.58
CA ILE A 48 12.49 -0.31 -0.34
C ILE A 48 13.68 -1.22 -0.06
N THR A 49 14.81 -0.62 0.30
CA THR A 49 15.99 -1.34 0.78
C THR A 49 16.09 -1.16 2.28
N TYR A 50 16.07 -2.28 3.00
CA TYR A 50 16.20 -2.30 4.45
C TYR A 50 17.67 -2.16 4.87
N ARG A 51 17.90 -1.87 6.15
CA ARG A 51 19.25 -1.66 6.70
C ARG A 51 20.16 -2.89 6.55
N ASP A 52 19.58 -4.08 6.50
CA ASP A 52 20.32 -5.34 6.28
C ASP A 52 20.72 -5.56 4.81
N GLY A 53 20.36 -4.63 3.92
CA GLY A 53 20.65 -4.69 2.48
C GLY A 53 19.64 -5.52 1.69
N SER A 54 18.65 -6.13 2.35
CA SER A 54 17.54 -6.77 1.64
C SER A 54 16.65 -5.73 0.97
N THR A 55 16.06 -6.11 -0.17
CA THR A 55 15.18 -5.23 -0.94
C THR A 55 13.87 -5.94 -1.22
N THR A 56 12.77 -5.23 -1.00
CA THR A 56 11.44 -5.62 -1.49
C THR A 56 11.03 -4.66 -2.59
N SER A 57 10.40 -5.19 -3.64
CA SER A 57 9.96 -4.42 -4.79
C SER A 57 8.62 -4.93 -5.30
N GLY A 58 7.81 -4.04 -5.84
CA GLY A 58 6.46 -4.35 -6.28
C GLY A 58 5.80 -3.16 -6.96
N SER A 59 4.50 -3.03 -6.78
CA SER A 59 3.72 -1.89 -7.27
C SER A 59 2.84 -1.35 -6.16
N PHE A 60 2.68 -0.04 -6.10
CA PHE A 60 1.73 0.56 -5.17
C PHE A 60 0.29 0.24 -5.58
N VAL A 61 -0.51 -0.07 -4.56
CA VAL A 61 -1.97 -0.25 -4.67
C VAL A 61 -2.66 0.69 -3.69
N ASN A 62 -3.82 1.19 -4.08
CA ASN A 62 -4.77 1.86 -3.20
C ASN A 62 -5.89 0.88 -2.88
N ASP A 63 -6.15 0.64 -1.60
CA ASP A 63 -7.26 -0.21 -1.17
C ASP A 63 -7.93 0.34 0.11
N SER A 64 -9.11 -0.19 0.43
CA SER A 64 -9.82 0.08 1.67
C SER A 64 -9.23 -0.76 2.81
N LEU A 65 -8.78 -0.10 3.86
CA LEU A 65 -8.40 -0.69 5.12
C LEU A 65 -9.54 -0.56 6.13
N THR A 66 -10.05 -1.69 6.59
CA THR A 66 -11.00 -1.74 7.71
C THR A 66 -10.24 -1.93 9.02
N PHE A 67 -10.52 -1.10 10.02
CA PHE A 67 -9.88 -1.17 11.33
C PHE A 67 -10.84 -0.76 12.44
N ASP A 68 -10.50 -1.10 13.68
CA ASP A 68 -11.25 -0.67 14.86
C ASP A 68 -10.68 0.65 15.39
N GLU A 69 -11.37 1.76 15.10
CA GLU A 69 -11.01 3.10 15.59
C GLU A 69 -11.34 3.22 17.09
N VAL A 70 -10.39 3.72 17.89
CA VAL A 70 -10.60 3.98 19.32
C VAL A 70 -11.60 5.13 19.49
N SER A 71 -12.75 4.84 20.09
CA SER A 71 -13.83 5.82 20.33
C SER A 71 -13.79 6.42 21.75
N GLY A 72 -12.76 6.06 22.54
CA GLY A 72 -12.58 6.48 23.93
C GLY A 72 -13.22 5.51 24.92
N ASN A 73 -12.98 5.73 26.22
CA ASN A 73 -13.59 4.93 27.31
C ASN A 73 -13.43 3.40 27.16
N LEU A 74 -12.28 2.93 26.67
CA LEU A 74 -12.00 1.51 26.42
C LEU A 74 -12.92 0.87 25.34
N HIS A 75 -13.53 1.69 24.48
CA HIS A 75 -14.33 1.25 23.35
C HIS A 75 -13.65 1.50 22.01
N THR A 76 -14.02 0.67 21.04
CA THR A 76 -13.68 0.82 19.63
C THR A 76 -14.95 0.79 18.78
N LYS A 77 -14.84 1.26 17.54
CA LYS A 77 -15.88 1.12 16.51
C LYS A 77 -15.21 0.76 15.17
N PRO A 78 -15.85 -0.04 14.30
CA PRO A 78 -15.34 -0.29 12.96
C PRO A 78 -15.31 1.01 12.14
N ASP A 79 -14.20 1.22 11.43
CA ASP A 79 -14.03 2.31 10.47
C ASP A 79 -13.30 1.83 9.21
N ASN A 80 -13.44 2.57 8.11
CA ASN A 80 -12.78 2.29 6.84
C ASN A 80 -12.02 3.52 6.36
N SER A 81 -10.78 3.31 5.92
CA SER A 81 -9.99 4.36 5.28
C SER A 81 -9.32 3.84 4.01
N SER A 82 -9.00 4.76 3.10
CA SER A 82 -8.20 4.45 1.91
C SER A 82 -6.72 4.52 2.28
N VAL A 83 -5.96 3.50 1.89
CA VAL A 83 -4.51 3.44 2.12
C VAL A 83 -3.79 3.06 0.83
N ILE A 84 -2.67 3.73 0.56
CA ILE A 84 -1.75 3.35 -0.50
C ILE A 84 -0.55 2.61 0.13
N PHE A 85 -0.25 1.41 -0.37
CA PHE A 85 0.84 0.58 0.13
C PHE A 85 1.52 -0.23 -0.98
N GLY A 86 2.74 -0.68 -0.72
CA GLY A 86 3.58 -1.47 -1.61
C GLY A 86 4.48 -2.42 -0.85
#